data_AF-A0A1E1X570-F1
#
_entry.id   AF-A0A1E1X570-F1
#
_cell.length_a   1.000
_cell.length_b   1.000
_cell.length_c   1.000
_cell.angle_alpha   90.00
_cell.angle_beta   90.00
_cell.angle_gamma   90.00
#
_symmetry.space_group_name_H-M   'P 1'
#
loop_
_entity.id
_entity.type
_entity.pdbx_description
1 polymer ?
#
loop_
_entity_poly.entity_id
_entity_poly.type
_entity_poly.pdbx_seq_one_letter_code
_entity_poly.pdbx_strand_id
1 'polypeptide(L)'
;TGSGEAVEPSGQVQVALYHSPRLRGLVRWLLPARWNETLGLTHLKVYLFDDTLILSGANLSDQYFRNRQDRYVVFHDCPHLADYFAHVVQTVSSFSLQLQGDDSVTVHPGFNIHPFKGDRRAFVSAANKQLSELIKPNRDTPPTPRKGGGSADTWVFPLLQMAPLGITQDQEVTEHLLAHAPPRSRLRLATGYFNLTERYSDVILSNKSSCFDLLVASPKVNGFYGAEGISSVIPTVYTLLLRQFFARVWPSHNH
;
A
#
# COMPACT_ATOMS: atom_id res chain seq x y z
N THR A 1 4.16 27.94 22.71
CA THR A 1 5.36 27.23 23.17
C THR A 1 5.44 25.91 22.43
N GLY A 2 6.47 25.73 21.61
CA GLY A 2 6.72 24.50 20.84
C GLY A 2 6.29 24.54 19.37
N SER A 3 6.62 25.60 18.64
CA SER A 3 6.71 25.51 17.17
C SER A 3 7.88 24.58 16.84
N GLY A 4 7.59 23.35 16.44
CA GLY A 4 8.60 22.49 15.84
C GLY A 4 9.02 23.13 14.53
N GLU A 5 10.15 23.82 14.53
CA GLU A 5 10.79 24.29 13.32
C GLU A 5 11.06 23.06 12.45
N ALA A 6 10.33 22.97 11.34
CA ALA A 6 10.66 22.05 10.29
C ALA A 6 12.06 22.45 9.79
N VAL A 7 13.02 21.56 9.97
CA VAL A 7 14.36 21.73 9.40
C VAL A 7 14.19 21.83 7.88
N GLU A 8 14.43 23.01 7.32
CA GLU A 8 14.41 23.18 5.87
C GLU A 8 15.49 22.29 5.25
N PRO A 9 15.16 21.50 4.20
CA PRO A 9 16.16 20.69 3.53
C PRO A 9 17.20 21.59 2.87
N SER A 10 18.48 21.32 3.11
CA SER A 10 19.62 22.06 2.56
C SER A 10 19.88 21.80 1.06
N GLY A 11 18.86 21.37 0.30
CA GLY A 11 18.97 21.04 -1.13
C GLY A 11 17.60 20.96 -1.81
N GLN A 12 17.58 21.18 -3.13
CA GLN A 12 16.36 21.13 -3.96
C GLN A 12 15.72 19.74 -4.04
N VAL A 13 16.43 18.68 -3.61
CA VAL A 13 15.98 17.29 -3.70
C VAL A 13 16.36 16.56 -2.42
N GLN A 14 15.40 15.82 -1.85
CA GLN A 14 15.61 14.89 -0.76
C GLN A 14 15.25 13.47 -1.22
N VAL A 15 16.11 12.50 -0.90
CA VAL A 15 15.85 11.08 -1.19
C VAL A 15 15.86 10.30 0.12
N ALA A 16 14.70 9.72 0.45
CA ALA A 16 14.51 8.89 1.63
C ALA A 16 14.27 7.43 1.22
N LEU A 17 15.12 6.53 1.71
CA LEU A 17 15.14 5.11 1.36
C LEU A 17 14.51 4.31 2.51
N TYR A 18 13.23 3.98 2.38
CA TYR A 18 12.57 3.11 3.35
C TYR A 18 13.22 1.74 3.38
N HIS A 19 13.43 1.23 4.59
CA HIS A 19 13.93 -0.12 4.82
C HIS A 19 13.03 -0.85 5.81
N SER A 20 12.51 -2.01 5.43
CA SER A 20 11.63 -2.78 6.31
C SER A 20 12.36 -3.31 7.54
N PRO A 21 11.80 -3.13 8.74
CA PRO A 21 12.39 -3.63 9.97
C PRO A 21 12.39 -5.16 10.07
N ARG A 22 11.74 -5.87 9.13
CA ARG A 22 11.79 -7.34 9.02
C ARG A 22 13.01 -7.83 8.23
N LEU A 23 13.57 -7.00 7.34
CA LEU A 23 14.73 -7.33 6.51
C LEU A 23 16.05 -7.06 7.26
N ARG A 24 16.42 -7.95 8.20
CA ARG A 24 17.62 -7.81 9.05
C ARG A 24 18.43 -9.11 9.12
N GLY A 25 19.71 -9.03 9.52
CA GLY A 25 20.56 -10.20 9.78
C GLY A 25 20.69 -11.16 8.59
N LEU A 26 20.66 -12.47 8.88
CA LEU A 26 20.81 -13.54 7.89
C LEU A 26 19.72 -13.53 6.81
N VAL A 27 18.51 -13.08 7.14
CA VAL A 27 17.40 -12.94 6.17
C VAL A 27 17.83 -12.00 5.05
N ARG A 28 18.38 -10.82 5.39
CA ARG A 28 18.93 -9.90 4.39
C ARG A 28 20.10 -10.50 3.59
N TRP A 29 20.94 -11.32 4.21
CA TRP A 29 22.12 -11.90 3.57
C TRP A 29 21.77 -13.04 2.60
N LEU A 30 20.76 -13.86 2.91
CA LEU A 30 20.38 -15.04 2.13
C LEU A 30 19.38 -14.79 1.01
N LEU A 31 18.61 -13.70 1.08
CA LEU A 31 17.54 -13.45 0.11
C LEU A 31 18.04 -12.69 -1.12
N PRO A 32 17.86 -13.24 -2.33
CA PRO A 32 18.14 -12.49 -3.54
C PRO A 32 17.24 -11.25 -3.61
N ALA A 33 17.75 -10.14 -4.16
CA ALA A 33 17.03 -8.87 -4.21
C ALA A 33 15.62 -8.97 -4.83
N ARG A 34 15.41 -9.93 -5.74
CA ARG A 34 14.13 -10.22 -6.41
C ARG A 34 13.06 -10.81 -5.48
N TRP A 35 13.44 -11.36 -4.32
CA TRP A 35 12.54 -11.94 -3.32
C TRP A 35 12.29 -10.99 -2.13
N ASN A 36 12.82 -9.77 -2.18
CA ASN A 36 12.55 -8.75 -1.15
C ASN A 36 11.09 -8.31 -1.14
N GLU A 37 10.38 -8.45 -2.28
CA GLU A 37 8.96 -8.11 -2.43
C GLU A 37 8.07 -8.88 -1.43
N THR A 38 8.44 -10.11 -1.09
CA THR A 38 7.68 -10.99 -0.19
C THR A 38 7.79 -10.64 1.30
N LEU A 39 8.72 -9.76 1.70
CA LEU A 39 9.09 -9.55 3.12
C LEU A 39 8.83 -8.14 3.66
N GLY A 40 8.20 -7.30 2.85
CA GLY A 40 7.68 -5.99 3.24
C GLY A 40 8.42 -4.85 2.56
N LEU A 41 8.14 -4.62 1.28
CA LEU A 41 8.45 -3.34 0.65
C LEU A 41 7.34 -2.33 0.97
N THR A 42 7.63 -1.04 0.80
CA THR A 42 6.54 -0.07 0.69
C THR A 42 5.93 -0.20 -0.70
N HIS A 43 4.61 -0.17 -0.77
CA HIS A 43 3.89 -0.07 -2.02
C HIS A 43 3.31 1.34 -2.25
N LEU A 44 3.73 2.33 -1.46
CA LEU A 44 3.30 3.71 -1.58
C LEU A 44 3.74 4.28 -2.95
N LYS A 45 2.76 4.76 -3.71
CA LYS A 45 2.92 5.37 -5.04
C LYS A 45 2.07 6.62 -5.06
N VAL A 46 2.67 7.66 -4.54
CA VAL A 46 2.04 8.94 -4.26
C VAL A 46 2.83 9.97 -5.05
N TYR A 47 2.15 10.68 -5.96
CA TYR A 47 2.74 11.80 -6.68
C TYR A 47 1.94 13.05 -6.32
N LEU A 48 2.62 14.03 -5.74
CA LEU A 48 2.02 15.26 -5.23
C LEU A 48 2.63 16.46 -5.94
N PHE A 49 1.77 17.34 -6.44
CA PHE A 49 2.13 18.59 -7.11
C PHE A 49 1.15 19.66 -6.62
N ASP A 50 1.60 20.52 -5.71
CA ASP A 50 0.74 21.49 -5.02
C ASP A 50 -0.52 20.79 -4.45
N ASP A 51 -1.72 21.23 -4.85
CA ASP A 51 -3.00 20.65 -4.44
C ASP A 51 -3.48 19.48 -5.33
N THR A 52 -2.61 18.97 -6.21
CA THR A 52 -2.88 17.82 -7.09
C THR A 52 -2.22 16.55 -6.57
N LEU A 53 -3.04 15.53 -6.34
CA LEU A 53 -2.60 14.18 -5.97
C LEU A 53 -2.86 13.20 -7.10
N ILE A 54 -1.86 12.40 -7.44
CA ILE A 54 -1.98 11.23 -8.31
C ILE A 54 -1.66 9.97 -7.49
N LEU A 55 -2.62 9.05 -7.44
CA LEU A 55 -2.44 7.71 -6.89
C LEU A 55 -2.44 6.67 -8.00
N SER A 56 -1.51 5.72 -7.94
CA SER A 56 -1.42 4.65 -8.92
C SER A 56 -0.86 3.35 -8.34
N GLY A 57 -1.11 2.21 -8.99
CA GLY A 57 -0.37 0.97 -8.76
C GLY A 57 0.97 0.90 -9.53
N ALA A 58 1.23 1.84 -10.44
CA ALA A 58 2.40 1.86 -11.30
C ALA A 58 3.66 2.41 -10.63
N ASN A 59 4.81 1.77 -10.86
CA ASN A 59 6.11 2.37 -10.55
C ASN A 59 6.50 3.37 -11.65
N LEU A 60 7.39 4.32 -11.33
CA LEU A 60 8.05 5.16 -12.34
C LEU A 60 9.12 4.34 -13.08
N SER A 61 8.71 3.51 -14.04
CA SER A 61 9.61 2.69 -14.83
C SER A 61 9.17 2.60 -16.29
N ASP A 62 10.14 2.30 -17.16
CA ASP A 62 9.94 2.21 -18.60
C ASP A 62 8.77 1.30 -19.02
N GLN A 63 8.61 0.16 -18.33
CA GLN A 63 7.52 -0.77 -18.59
C GLN A 63 6.15 -0.14 -18.33
N TYR A 64 5.99 0.59 -17.22
CA TYR A 64 4.72 1.25 -16.89
C TYR A 64 4.41 2.42 -17.81
N PHE A 65 5.43 3.07 -18.38
CA PHE A 65 5.23 4.12 -19.39
C PHE A 65 4.90 3.60 -20.79
N ARG A 66 5.26 2.36 -21.12
CA ARG A 66 5.15 1.83 -22.48
C ARG A 66 4.09 0.76 -22.67
N ASN A 67 4.10 -0.28 -21.84
CA ASN A 67 3.43 -1.53 -22.17
C ASN A 67 2.87 -2.31 -20.97
N ARG A 68 2.87 -1.72 -19.78
CA ARG A 68 2.25 -2.30 -18.59
C ARG A 68 1.10 -1.44 -18.11
N GLN A 69 -0.08 -2.06 -18.03
CA GLN A 69 -1.31 -1.40 -17.63
C GLN A 69 -1.43 -1.30 -16.11
N ASP A 70 -1.84 -0.12 -15.63
CA ASP A 70 -2.22 0.12 -14.25
C ASP A 70 -3.36 1.16 -14.18
N ARG A 71 -3.89 1.42 -12.98
CA ARG A 71 -4.90 2.46 -12.74
C ARG A 71 -4.23 3.70 -12.20
N TYR A 72 -4.79 4.86 -12.56
CA TYR A 72 -4.35 6.17 -12.13
C TYR A 72 -5.58 6.95 -11.71
N VAL A 73 -5.57 7.49 -10.49
CA VAL A 73 -6.63 8.38 -9.99
C VAL A 73 -5.99 9.72 -9.71
N VAL A 74 -6.53 10.77 -10.33
CA VAL A 74 -6.05 12.14 -10.19
C VAL A 74 -7.10 12.94 -9.42
N PHE A 75 -6.67 13.59 -8.34
CA PHE A 75 -7.47 14.51 -7.55
C PHE A 75 -6.89 15.91 -7.74
N HIS A 76 -7.66 16.80 -8.36
CA HIS A 76 -7.28 18.19 -8.56
C HIS A 76 -7.88 19.08 -7.47
N ASP A 77 -7.17 20.14 -7.11
CA ASP A 77 -7.63 21.17 -6.18
C ASP A 77 -8.16 20.59 -4.85
N CYS A 78 -7.45 19.57 -4.33
CA CYS A 78 -7.82 18.83 -3.13
C CYS A 78 -6.77 19.04 -2.00
N PRO A 79 -6.63 20.27 -1.46
CA PRO A 79 -5.55 20.62 -0.52
C PRO A 79 -5.54 19.70 0.71
N HIS A 80 -6.69 19.43 1.32
CA HIS A 80 -6.76 18.54 2.49
C HIS A 80 -6.27 17.11 2.22
N LEU A 81 -6.52 16.59 1.02
CA LEU A 81 -6.06 15.25 0.63
C LEU A 81 -4.57 15.29 0.28
N ALA A 82 -4.11 16.34 -0.41
CA ALA A 82 -2.70 16.56 -0.71
C ALA A 82 -1.87 16.68 0.58
N ASP A 83 -2.30 17.50 1.53
CA ASP A 83 -1.69 17.69 2.85
C ASP A 83 -1.62 16.38 3.64
N TYR A 84 -2.69 15.58 3.62
CA TYR A 84 -2.69 14.25 4.25
C TYR A 84 -1.57 13.38 3.69
N PHE A 85 -1.49 13.24 2.37
CA PHE A 85 -0.48 12.40 1.73
C PHE A 85 0.93 12.99 1.86
N ALA A 86 1.08 14.32 1.88
CA ALA A 86 2.34 14.99 2.19
C ALA A 86 2.83 14.61 3.59
N HIS A 87 1.93 14.64 4.60
CA HIS A 87 2.26 14.18 5.96
C HIS A 87 2.58 12.69 6.03
N VAL A 88 1.89 11.82 5.26
CA VAL A 88 2.26 10.39 5.15
C VAL A 88 3.69 10.25 4.62
N VAL A 89 4.00 10.91 3.49
CA VAL A 89 5.33 10.82 2.86
C VAL A 89 6.41 11.40 3.78
N GLN A 90 6.16 12.53 4.42
CA GLN A 90 7.09 13.15 5.37
C GLN A 90 7.33 12.26 6.59
N THR A 91 6.28 11.67 7.15
CA THR A 91 6.36 10.78 8.30
C THR A 91 7.13 9.51 7.94
N VAL A 92 6.85 8.88 6.80
CA VAL A 92 7.61 7.71 6.34
C VAL A 92 9.07 8.06 6.05
N SER A 93 9.31 9.24 5.49
CA SER A 93 10.67 9.73 5.23
C SER A 93 11.45 9.97 6.52
N SER A 94 10.79 10.43 7.59
CA SER A 94 11.44 10.76 8.87
C SER A 94 12.12 9.55 9.53
N PHE A 95 11.64 8.33 9.31
CA PHE A 95 12.25 7.09 9.82
C PHE A 95 12.93 6.24 8.76
N SER A 96 13.06 6.78 7.55
CA SER A 96 13.78 6.18 6.44
C SER A 96 15.24 6.64 6.43
N LEU A 97 16.07 5.90 5.70
CA LEU A 97 17.47 6.25 5.53
C LEU A 97 17.61 7.44 4.57
N GLN A 98 18.40 8.44 4.92
CA GLN A 98 18.58 9.66 4.15
C GLN A 98 19.81 9.53 3.25
N LEU A 99 19.61 9.63 1.94
CA LEU A 99 20.71 9.70 0.97
C LEU A 99 21.29 11.12 0.99
N GLN A 100 22.60 11.22 1.17
CA GLN A 100 23.34 12.47 1.16
C GLN A 100 23.94 12.75 -0.22
N GLY A 101 24.41 13.97 -0.46
CA GLY A 101 25.01 14.37 -1.74
C GLY A 101 26.36 13.71 -2.05
N ASP A 102 26.99 13.07 -1.07
CA ASP A 102 28.22 12.28 -1.22
C ASP A 102 27.95 10.77 -1.38
N ASP A 103 26.72 10.40 -1.74
CA ASP A 103 26.20 9.03 -1.83
C ASP A 103 26.19 8.25 -0.50
N SER A 104 26.51 8.90 0.62
CA SER A 104 26.40 8.28 1.94
C SER A 104 24.94 8.17 2.38
N VAL A 105 24.68 7.21 3.25
CA VAL A 105 23.33 6.93 3.75
C VAL A 105 23.31 7.02 5.28
N THR A 106 22.53 7.95 5.80
CA THR A 106 22.45 8.25 7.24
C THR A 106 21.04 8.01 7.79
N VAL A 107 20.92 7.95 9.12
CA VAL A 107 19.59 7.99 9.76
C VAL A 107 19.15 9.44 9.87
N HIS A 108 17.85 9.69 9.78
CA HIS A 108 17.30 11.03 9.98
C HIS A 108 17.60 11.53 11.40
N PRO A 109 18.06 12.79 11.61
CA PRO A 109 18.44 13.30 12.93
C PRO A 109 17.31 13.25 13.97
N GLY A 110 16.06 13.40 13.51
CA GLY A 110 14.85 13.29 14.35
C GLY A 110 14.41 11.85 14.65
N PHE A 111 15.06 10.84 14.05
CA PHE A 111 14.74 9.42 14.20
C PHE A 111 16.02 8.59 14.30
N ASN A 112 16.72 8.72 15.42
CA ASN A 112 18.04 8.11 15.67
C ASN A 112 17.99 6.60 15.96
N ILE A 113 17.13 5.84 15.28
CA ILE A 113 17.02 4.39 15.40
C ILE A 113 17.20 3.78 14.02
N HIS A 114 18.29 3.03 13.82
CA HIS A 114 18.59 2.45 12.52
C HIS A 114 17.59 1.30 12.18
N PRO A 115 16.98 1.29 10.97
CA PRO A 115 15.94 0.33 10.58
C PRO A 115 16.37 -1.14 10.52
N PHE A 116 17.68 -1.43 10.51
CA PHE A 116 18.19 -2.81 10.55
C PHE A 116 19.38 -3.06 11.47
N LYS A 117 20.14 -2.01 11.86
CA LYS A 117 21.23 -2.13 12.85
C LYS A 117 20.80 -1.82 14.30
N GLY A 118 19.75 -1.02 14.49
CA GLY A 118 19.26 -0.63 15.82
C GLY A 118 18.32 -1.67 16.43
N ASP A 119 17.71 -1.39 17.59
CA ASP A 119 16.71 -2.30 18.16
C ASP A 119 15.43 -2.33 17.32
N ARG A 120 14.90 -3.54 17.06
CA ARG A 120 13.72 -3.72 16.20
C ARG A 120 12.44 -3.24 16.88
N ARG A 121 12.27 -3.54 18.17
CA ARG A 121 11.06 -3.20 18.91
C ARG A 121 10.97 -1.68 19.11
N ALA A 122 12.08 -1.04 19.44
CA ALA A 122 12.21 0.40 19.55
C ALA A 122 11.90 1.10 18.22
N PHE A 123 12.46 0.61 17.10
CA PHE A 123 12.15 1.14 15.77
C PHE A 123 10.66 1.06 15.45
N VAL A 124 10.07 -0.13 15.60
CA VAL A 124 8.65 -0.37 15.30
C VAL A 124 7.76 0.48 16.20
N SER A 125 8.04 0.57 17.50
CA SER A 125 7.28 1.39 18.44
C SER A 125 7.35 2.88 18.10
N ALA A 126 8.55 3.40 17.82
CA ALA A 126 8.73 4.81 17.46
C ALA A 126 8.06 5.16 16.14
N ALA A 127 8.19 4.31 15.11
CA ALA A 127 7.53 4.52 13.82
C ALA A 127 6.01 4.41 13.93
N ASN A 128 5.51 3.40 14.66
CA ASN A 128 4.08 3.23 14.93
C ASN A 128 3.49 4.46 15.63
N LYS A 129 4.20 5.01 16.62
CA LYS A 129 3.75 6.21 17.34
C LYS A 129 3.52 7.39 16.39
N GLN A 130 4.43 7.61 15.42
CA GLN A 130 4.27 8.69 14.46
C GLN A 130 3.14 8.41 13.45
N LEU A 131 3.09 7.18 12.91
CA LEU A 131 2.06 6.79 11.94
C LEU A 131 0.64 6.73 12.54
N SER A 132 0.53 6.38 13.82
CA SER A 132 -0.77 6.27 14.50
C SER A 132 -1.50 7.60 14.61
N GLU A 133 -0.79 8.73 14.58
CA GLU A 133 -1.44 10.04 14.53
C GLU A 133 -2.16 10.28 13.20
N LEU A 134 -1.64 9.73 12.09
CA LEU A 134 -2.18 9.92 10.74
C LEU A 134 -3.46 9.11 10.48
N ILE A 135 -3.73 8.08 11.29
CA ILE A 135 -4.94 7.25 11.15
C ILE A 135 -6.05 7.66 12.12
N LYS A 136 -5.81 8.66 12.98
CA LYS A 136 -6.85 9.22 13.83
C LYS A 136 -7.80 10.08 13.00
N PRO A 137 -9.10 10.10 13.33
CA PRO A 137 -10.01 11.07 12.74
C PRO A 137 -9.46 12.49 12.93
N ASN A 138 -9.46 13.27 11.87
CA ASN A 138 -9.18 14.70 11.99
C ASN A 138 -10.27 15.36 12.85
N ARG A 139 -9.94 16.48 13.49
CA ARG A 139 -10.92 17.27 14.26
C ARG A 139 -11.76 18.17 13.36
N ASP A 140 -11.53 18.10 12.06
CA ASP A 140 -12.23 18.91 11.09
C ASP A 140 -13.69 18.48 11.02
N THR A 141 -14.57 19.45 10.86
CA THR A 141 -15.97 19.13 10.54
C THR A 141 -15.99 18.51 9.14
N PRO A 142 -16.67 17.36 8.94
CA PRO A 142 -16.79 16.78 7.61
C PRO A 142 -17.28 17.85 6.62
N PRO A 143 -16.70 17.92 5.40
CA PRO A 143 -17.11 18.90 4.42
C PRO A 143 -18.63 18.83 4.24
N THR A 144 -19.31 19.95 4.44
CA THR A 144 -20.74 20.01 4.15
C THR A 144 -20.90 20.11 2.63
N PRO A 145 -21.83 19.35 2.01
CA PRO A 145 -22.11 19.47 0.58
C PRO A 145 -22.33 20.95 0.24
N ARG A 146 -21.58 21.48 -0.74
CA ARG A 146 -21.66 22.90 -1.12
C ARG A 146 -23.12 23.30 -1.36
N LYS A 147 -23.63 24.24 -0.57
CA LYS A 147 -24.94 24.85 -0.81
C LYS A 147 -24.82 25.80 -2.01
N GLY A 148 -25.09 25.27 -3.20
CA GLY A 148 -25.12 26.04 -4.45
C GLY A 148 -24.42 25.34 -5.61
N GLY A 149 -25.17 24.51 -6.35
CA GLY A 149 -24.93 24.27 -7.77
C GLY A 149 -23.85 23.27 -8.20
N GLY A 150 -23.07 22.69 -7.29
CA GLY A 150 -22.20 21.55 -7.60
C GLY A 150 -22.28 20.54 -6.47
N SER A 151 -23.02 19.44 -6.66
CA SER A 151 -23.10 18.38 -5.66
C SER A 151 -21.75 17.65 -5.63
N ALA A 152 -20.90 17.97 -4.66
CA ALA A 152 -19.93 16.99 -4.21
C ALA A 152 -20.74 15.80 -3.67
N ASP A 153 -20.80 14.73 -4.46
CA ASP A 153 -21.55 13.50 -4.19
C ASP A 153 -20.64 12.33 -3.77
N THR A 154 -19.33 12.56 -3.87
CA THR A 154 -18.30 11.55 -3.67
C THR A 154 -17.50 11.86 -2.41
N TRP A 155 -17.39 10.87 -1.54
CA TRP A 155 -16.54 10.93 -0.35
C TRP A 155 -15.25 10.14 -0.61
N VAL A 156 -14.13 10.70 -0.18
CA VAL A 156 -12.81 10.07 -0.27
C VAL A 156 -12.26 9.89 1.13
N PHE A 157 -11.96 8.64 1.50
CA PHE A 157 -11.36 8.28 2.78
C PHE A 157 -9.98 7.68 2.51
N PRO A 158 -8.88 8.41 2.74
CA PRO A 158 -7.56 7.83 2.62
C PRO A 158 -7.32 6.85 3.78
N LEU A 159 -6.77 5.67 3.46
CA LEU A 159 -6.48 4.62 4.42
C LEU A 159 -5.00 4.26 4.39
N LEU A 160 -4.46 3.81 5.52
CA LEU A 160 -3.05 3.44 5.64
C LEU A 160 -2.88 1.97 6.08
N GLN A 161 -1.98 1.26 5.39
CA GLN A 161 -1.55 -0.10 5.74
C GLN A 161 -0.03 -0.14 5.89
N MET A 162 0.45 -0.42 7.11
CA MET A 162 1.87 -0.69 7.38
C MET A 162 1.99 -1.74 8.49
N ALA A 163 1.49 -2.96 8.25
CA ALA A 163 1.42 -4.03 9.25
C ALA A 163 2.77 -4.37 9.95
N PRO A 164 3.95 -4.33 9.29
CA PRO A 164 5.23 -4.49 9.98
C PRO A 164 5.51 -3.44 11.06
N LEU A 165 4.82 -2.29 10.98
CA LEU A 165 4.85 -1.17 11.91
C LEU A 165 3.57 -1.09 12.76
N GLY A 166 2.70 -2.11 12.75
CA GLY A 166 1.50 -2.16 13.58
C GLY A 166 0.32 -1.30 13.10
N ILE A 167 0.31 -0.87 11.83
CA ILE A 167 -0.82 -0.13 11.23
C ILE A 167 -1.60 -1.06 10.29
N THR A 168 -2.88 -1.31 10.59
CA THR A 168 -3.75 -2.28 9.89
C THR A 168 -5.10 -1.70 9.43
N GLN A 169 -5.24 -0.36 9.43
CA GLN A 169 -6.51 0.32 9.18
C GLN A 169 -7.14 -0.06 7.83
N ASP A 170 -6.36 -0.02 6.75
CA ASP A 170 -6.84 -0.38 5.40
C ASP A 170 -7.38 -1.82 5.33
N GLN A 171 -6.66 -2.77 5.94
CA GLN A 171 -7.11 -4.15 6.03
C GLN A 171 -8.45 -4.25 6.77
N GLU A 172 -8.56 -3.61 7.94
CA GLU A 172 -9.78 -3.64 8.76
C GLU A 172 -10.99 -3.05 8.03
N VAL A 173 -10.81 -1.90 7.38
CA VAL A 173 -11.88 -1.24 6.61
C VAL A 173 -12.27 -2.07 5.39
N THR A 174 -11.30 -2.58 4.64
CA THR A 174 -11.55 -3.42 3.45
C THR A 174 -12.35 -4.66 3.83
N GLU A 175 -11.96 -5.36 4.89
CA GLU A 175 -12.70 -6.53 5.37
C GLU A 175 -14.11 -6.18 5.79
N HIS A 176 -14.29 -5.06 6.48
CA HIS A 176 -15.61 -4.61 6.90
C HIS A 176 -16.52 -4.32 5.69
N LEU A 177 -15.99 -3.67 4.66
CA LEU A 177 -16.72 -3.40 3.40
C LEU A 177 -17.08 -4.70 2.67
N LEU A 178 -16.15 -5.65 2.59
CA LEU A 178 -16.39 -6.94 1.94
C LEU A 178 -17.41 -7.79 2.71
N ALA A 179 -17.43 -7.71 4.05
CA ALA A 179 -18.34 -8.48 4.90
C ALA A 179 -19.75 -7.86 4.97
N HIS A 180 -19.85 -6.53 5.00
CA HIS A 180 -21.09 -5.81 5.37
C HIS A 180 -21.59 -4.84 4.30
N ALA A 181 -21.19 -5.02 3.04
CA ALA A 181 -21.78 -4.24 1.94
C ALA A 181 -23.32 -4.32 1.98
N PRO A 182 -24.03 -3.24 1.60
CA PRO A 182 -25.48 -3.22 1.59
C PRO A 182 -26.07 -4.44 0.85
N PRO A 183 -27.21 -5.00 1.30
CA PRO A 183 -27.81 -6.14 0.64
C PRO A 183 -28.04 -5.89 -0.85
N ARG A 184 -27.78 -6.91 -1.68
CA ARG A 184 -27.82 -6.86 -3.15
C ARG A 184 -26.76 -5.96 -3.79
N SER A 185 -25.70 -5.63 -3.07
CA SER A 185 -24.51 -4.97 -3.64
C SER A 185 -23.77 -5.88 -4.61
N ARG A 186 -23.08 -5.26 -5.57
CA ARG A 186 -22.16 -5.92 -6.49
C ARG A 186 -20.74 -5.41 -6.25
N LEU A 187 -19.92 -6.24 -5.62
CA LEU A 187 -18.53 -5.94 -5.28
C LEU A 187 -17.62 -6.46 -6.39
N ARG A 188 -16.82 -5.57 -6.99
CA ARG A 188 -15.89 -5.93 -8.07
C ARG A 188 -14.45 -5.80 -7.57
N LEU A 189 -13.73 -6.91 -7.55
CA LEU A 189 -12.32 -6.96 -7.16
C LEU A 189 -11.47 -7.20 -8.41
N ALA A 190 -10.33 -6.54 -8.49
CA ALA A 190 -9.35 -6.78 -9.54
C ALA A 190 -7.98 -7.04 -8.91
N THR A 191 -7.27 -8.06 -9.40
CA THR A 191 -5.91 -8.36 -8.94
C THR A 191 -5.00 -8.78 -10.09
N GLY A 192 -3.79 -8.21 -10.11
CA GLY A 192 -2.73 -8.60 -11.05
C GLY A 192 -2.18 -10.01 -10.78
N TYR A 193 -2.27 -10.48 -9.53
CA TYR A 193 -1.88 -11.84 -9.13
C TYR A 193 -2.92 -12.38 -8.16
N PHE A 194 -3.61 -13.46 -8.53
CA PHE A 194 -4.60 -14.05 -7.64
C PHE A 194 -3.91 -14.70 -6.44
N ASN A 195 -3.93 -14.00 -5.29
CA ASN A 195 -3.34 -14.42 -4.02
C ASN A 195 -4.09 -13.76 -2.86
N LEU A 196 -5.41 -13.96 -2.79
CA LEU A 196 -6.20 -13.48 -1.66
C LEU A 196 -5.73 -14.18 -0.37
N THR A 197 -5.76 -13.45 0.74
CA THR A 197 -5.55 -14.06 2.05
C THR A 197 -6.71 -15.02 2.36
N GLU A 198 -6.47 -15.98 3.25
CA GLU A 198 -7.56 -16.85 3.75
C GLU A 198 -8.69 -16.02 4.36
N ARG A 199 -8.35 -14.99 5.14
CA ARG A 199 -9.32 -14.07 5.74
C ARG A 199 -10.21 -13.37 4.69
N TYR A 200 -9.63 -12.86 3.61
CA TYR A 200 -10.44 -12.23 2.54
C TYR A 200 -11.28 -13.27 1.79
N SER A 201 -10.72 -14.46 1.55
CA SER A 201 -11.44 -15.56 0.92
C SER A 201 -12.65 -15.98 1.76
N ASP A 202 -12.48 -16.11 3.07
CA ASP A 202 -13.53 -16.51 4.00
C ASP A 202 -14.65 -15.46 4.07
N VAL A 203 -14.28 -14.19 4.16
CA VAL A 203 -15.24 -13.07 4.15
C VAL A 203 -16.06 -13.06 2.86
N ILE A 204 -15.40 -13.16 1.71
CA ILE A 204 -16.07 -13.19 0.39
C ILE A 204 -17.02 -14.39 0.28
N LEU A 205 -16.57 -15.59 0.65
CA LEU A 205 -17.36 -16.81 0.54
C LEU A 205 -18.53 -16.88 1.53
N SER A 206 -18.39 -16.22 2.69
CA SER A 206 -19.41 -16.17 3.74
C SER A 206 -20.47 -15.09 3.49
N ASN A 207 -20.15 -14.03 2.76
CA ASN A 207 -21.11 -12.99 2.42
C ASN A 207 -22.10 -13.50 1.34
N LYS A 208 -23.32 -13.84 1.79
CA LYS A 208 -24.42 -14.28 0.92
C LYS A 208 -25.34 -13.16 0.44
N SER A 209 -25.19 -11.95 0.98
CA SER A 209 -26.06 -10.81 0.66
C SER A 209 -25.59 -10.03 -0.57
N SER A 210 -24.34 -10.24 -1.00
CA SER A 210 -23.68 -9.51 -2.08
C SER A 210 -23.23 -10.44 -3.21
N CYS A 211 -23.11 -9.89 -4.41
CA CYS A 211 -22.50 -10.56 -5.56
C CYS A 211 -21.04 -10.10 -5.71
N PHE A 212 -20.13 -11.03 -5.95
CA PHE A 212 -18.70 -10.75 -6.13
C PHE A 212 -18.25 -11.06 -7.55
N ASP A 213 -17.71 -10.07 -8.26
CA ASP A 213 -17.00 -10.27 -9.53
C ASP A 213 -15.50 -10.16 -9.27
N LEU A 214 -14.73 -11.17 -9.67
CA LEU A 214 -13.27 -11.16 -9.56
C LEU A 214 -12.64 -11.09 -10.95
N LEU A 215 -11.96 -9.99 -11.24
CA LEU A 215 -11.13 -9.81 -12.43
C LEU A 215 -9.69 -10.20 -12.10
N VAL A 216 -9.22 -11.28 -12.71
CA VAL A 216 -7.88 -11.82 -12.51
C VAL A 216 -7.06 -11.77 -13.80
N ALA A 217 -5.78 -11.45 -13.69
CA ALA A 217 -4.90 -11.41 -14.85
C ALA A 217 -4.63 -12.82 -15.41
N SER A 218 -4.47 -12.90 -16.73
CA SER A 218 -4.00 -14.14 -17.38
C SER A 218 -2.57 -14.47 -16.92
N PRO A 219 -2.20 -15.75 -16.75
CA PRO A 219 -0.81 -16.12 -16.47
C PRO A 219 0.18 -15.60 -17.52
N LYS A 220 -0.27 -15.38 -18.77
CA LYS A 220 0.56 -14.89 -19.89
C LYS A 220 1.00 -13.43 -19.76
N VAL A 221 0.28 -12.62 -18.99
CA VAL A 221 0.63 -11.20 -18.78
C VAL A 221 1.47 -10.99 -17.52
N ASN A 222 1.83 -12.07 -16.83
CA ASN A 222 2.73 -12.05 -15.70
C ASN A 222 4.16 -11.77 -16.18
N GLY A 223 4.89 -10.88 -15.51
CA GLY A 223 6.29 -10.56 -15.85
C GLY A 223 7.26 -11.75 -15.75
N PHE A 224 6.85 -12.84 -15.09
CA PHE A 224 7.60 -14.10 -15.00
C PHE A 224 7.17 -15.15 -16.04
N TYR A 225 6.22 -14.85 -16.91
CA TYR A 225 5.79 -15.77 -17.94
C TYR A 225 6.93 -16.03 -18.94
N GLY A 226 7.32 -17.30 -19.08
CA GLY A 226 8.45 -17.69 -19.93
C GLY A 226 9.84 -17.37 -19.36
N ALA A 227 9.94 -16.98 -18.08
CA ALA A 227 11.23 -16.84 -17.41
C ALA A 227 11.95 -18.20 -17.29
N GLU A 228 13.27 -18.20 -17.13
CA GLU A 228 14.05 -19.41 -16.89
C GLU A 228 14.11 -19.77 -15.39
N GLY A 229 14.32 -21.06 -15.09
CA GLY A 229 14.50 -21.56 -13.73
C GLY A 229 13.25 -21.49 -12.84
N ILE A 230 13.44 -21.35 -11.53
CA ILE A 230 12.36 -21.42 -10.51
C ILE A 230 11.32 -20.30 -10.70
N SER A 231 11.72 -19.14 -11.20
CA SER A 231 10.81 -18.01 -11.43
C SER A 231 9.72 -18.31 -12.46
N SER A 232 9.96 -19.25 -13.39
CA SER A 232 8.97 -19.72 -14.37
C SER A 232 7.71 -20.32 -13.74
N VAL A 233 7.81 -20.78 -12.48
CA VAL A 233 6.73 -21.46 -11.75
C VAL A 233 5.75 -20.47 -11.12
N ILE A 234 6.16 -19.20 -10.93
CA ILE A 234 5.36 -18.17 -10.23
C ILE A 234 3.97 -17.98 -10.86
N PRO A 235 3.80 -17.83 -12.19
CA PRO A 235 2.48 -17.71 -12.80
C PRO A 235 1.58 -18.95 -12.56
N THR A 236 2.19 -20.14 -12.55
CA THR A 236 1.50 -21.40 -12.27
C THR A 236 1.00 -21.45 -10.84
N VAL A 237 1.76 -20.96 -9.86
CA VAL A 237 1.33 -20.88 -8.45
C VAL A 237 0.06 -20.05 -8.30
N TYR A 238 -0.01 -18.86 -8.91
CA TYR A 238 -1.23 -18.04 -8.84
C TYR A 238 -2.43 -18.71 -9.52
N THR A 239 -2.19 -19.47 -10.58
CA THR A 239 -3.23 -20.28 -11.23
C THR A 239 -3.74 -21.39 -10.31
N LEU A 240 -2.85 -22.03 -9.55
CA LEU A 240 -3.22 -23.05 -8.56
C LEU A 240 -4.03 -22.44 -7.41
N LEU A 241 -3.62 -21.29 -6.88
CA LEU A 241 -4.37 -20.57 -5.84
C LEU A 241 -5.78 -20.19 -6.33
N LEU A 242 -5.89 -19.71 -7.57
CA LEU A 242 -7.18 -19.42 -8.19
C LEU A 242 -8.06 -20.67 -8.30
N ARG A 243 -7.49 -21.79 -8.75
CA ARG A 243 -8.21 -23.08 -8.84
C ARG A 243 -8.68 -23.56 -7.46
N GLN A 244 -7.85 -23.43 -6.43
CA GLN A 244 -8.22 -23.79 -5.05
C GLN A 244 -9.35 -22.92 -4.53
N PHE A 245 -9.30 -21.61 -4.75
CA PHE A 245 -10.40 -20.71 -4.39
C PHE A 245 -11.69 -21.08 -5.13
N PHE A 246 -11.61 -21.33 -6.44
CA PHE A 246 -12.79 -21.69 -7.24
C PHE A 246 -13.43 -23.01 -6.77
N ALA A 247 -12.63 -24.00 -6.37
CA ALA A 247 -13.12 -25.25 -5.78
C ALA A 247 -13.89 -25.03 -4.47
N ARG A 248 -13.60 -23.94 -3.73
CA ARG A 248 -14.36 -23.55 -2.52
C ARG A 248 -15.67 -22.82 -2.85
N VAL A 249 -15.72 -22.10 -3.97
CA VAL A 249 -16.95 -21.44 -4.47
C VAL A 249 -17.96 -22.49 -4.93
N TRP A 250 -17.47 -23.50 -5.67
CA TRP A 250 -18.26 -24.59 -6.19
C TRP A 250 -17.77 -25.91 -5.60
N PRO A 251 -18.07 -26.19 -4.30
CA PRO A 251 -17.76 -27.48 -3.74
C PRO A 251 -18.47 -28.52 -4.60
N SER A 252 -17.69 -29.36 -5.27
CA SER A 252 -18.18 -30.38 -6.18
C SER A 252 -19.41 -31.05 -5.59
N HIS A 253 -20.54 -31.00 -6.30
CA HIS A 253 -21.50 -32.09 -6.21
C HIS A 253 -20.76 -33.32 -6.72
N ASN A 254 -20.01 -33.98 -5.84
CA ASN A 254 -19.53 -35.32 -6.08
C ASN A 254 -20.78 -36.21 -6.11
N HIS A 255 -21.26 -36.46 -7.33
CA HIS A 255 -22.01 -37.68 -7.64
C HIS A 255 -21.04 -38.85 -7.69
#